data_AF-A0A1V5X1L1-F1
#
_entry.id   AF-A0A1V5X1L1-F1
#
_cell.length_a   1.000
_cell.length_b   1.000
_cell.length_c   1.000
_cell.angle_alpha   90.00
_cell.angle_beta   90.00
_cell.angle_gamma   90.00
#
_symmetry.space_group_name_H-M   'P 1'
#
loop_
_entity.id
_entity.type
_entity.pdbx_description
1 polymer ?
#
loop_
_entity_poly.entity_id
_entity_poly.type
_entity_poly.pdbx_seq_one_letter_code
_entity_poly.pdbx_strand_id
1 'polypeptide(L)'
;MIDNLYHYIRVLAKSNRYQSLFSLEKPIGVRLFENATDLSQIQLTFLNYLNMYNILTTDIYMNDVKDIVLKDEIYEDAYFVYKNKKREKEREVTKKDKTVSKKGETVKETQEMKSQWIFRKPRKK
;
A
#
# COMPACT_ATOMS: atom_id res chain seq x y z
N MET A 1 12.97 22.57 6.19
CA MET A 1 13.08 22.57 4.71
C MET A 1 12.54 21.27 4.10
N ILE A 2 12.78 20.11 4.74
CA ILE A 2 12.28 18.79 4.29
C ILE A 2 10.74 18.69 4.38
N ASP A 3 10.11 19.31 5.38
CA ASP A 3 8.65 19.22 5.58
C ASP A 3 7.85 19.82 4.40
N ASN A 4 8.37 20.89 3.80
CA ASN A 4 7.75 21.49 2.62
C ASN A 4 7.80 20.56 1.40
N LEU A 5 8.83 19.73 1.26
CA LEU A 5 8.95 18.81 0.13
C LEU A 5 7.81 17.79 0.13
N TYR A 6 7.52 17.18 1.28
CA TYR A 6 6.44 16.19 1.40
C TYR A 6 5.07 16.83 1.16
N HIS A 7 4.86 18.06 1.62
CA HIS A 7 3.65 18.82 1.31
C HIS A 7 3.50 19.04 -0.21
N TYR A 8 4.55 19.48 -0.91
CA TYR A 8 4.50 19.64 -2.37
C TYR A 8 4.26 18.33 -3.11
N ILE A 9 4.88 17.23 -2.67
CA ILE A 9 4.66 15.88 -3.24
C ILE A 9 3.19 15.47 -3.08
N ARG A 10 2.57 15.73 -1.91
CA ARG A 10 1.14 15.48 -1.68
C ARG A 10 0.26 16.29 -2.62
N VAL A 11 0.52 17.59 -2.74
CA VAL A 11 -0.24 18.48 -3.63
C VAL A 11 -0.15 18.00 -5.08
N LEU A 12 1.05 17.62 -5.54
CA LEU A 12 1.25 17.07 -6.87
C LEU A 12 0.48 15.74 -7.05
N ALA A 13 0.52 14.86 -6.05
CA ALA A 13 -0.10 13.55 -6.13
C ALA A 13 -1.63 13.64 -6.16
N LYS A 14 -2.24 14.67 -5.55
CA LYS A 14 -3.68 14.94 -5.63
C LYS A 14 -4.11 15.49 -6.99
N SER A 15 -3.20 16.05 -7.77
CA SER A 15 -3.55 16.66 -9.05
C SER A 15 -4.23 15.64 -9.97
N ASN A 16 -5.35 16.04 -10.57
CA ASN A 16 -6.08 15.25 -11.56
C ASN A 16 -5.14 14.72 -12.66
N ARG A 17 -4.17 15.52 -13.10
CA ARG A 17 -3.20 15.12 -14.12
C ARG A 17 -2.45 13.85 -13.72
N TYR A 18 -1.87 13.82 -12.52
CA TYR A 18 -1.06 12.69 -12.07
C TYR A 18 -1.91 11.50 -11.64
N GLN A 19 -3.10 11.73 -11.08
CA GLN A 19 -4.07 10.66 -10.82
C GLN A 19 -4.51 9.97 -12.11
N SER A 20 -4.88 10.73 -13.15
CA SER A 20 -5.24 10.17 -14.45
C SER A 20 -4.08 9.41 -15.07
N LEU A 21 -2.85 9.95 -15.04
CA LEU A 21 -1.67 9.24 -15.54
C LEU A 21 -1.45 7.91 -14.80
N PHE A 22 -1.59 7.91 -13.48
CA PHE A 22 -1.42 6.71 -12.65
C PHE A 22 -2.48 5.64 -12.94
N SER A 23 -3.73 6.04 -13.18
CA SER A 23 -4.79 5.11 -13.59
C SER A 23 -4.59 4.56 -15.01
N LEU A 24 -3.99 5.36 -15.91
CA LEU A 24 -3.83 5.03 -17.32
C LEU A 24 -2.49 4.35 -17.67
N GLU A 25 -1.54 4.30 -16.74
CA GLU A 25 -0.21 3.71 -16.95
C GLU A 25 -0.31 2.23 -17.38
N LYS A 26 -1.13 1.43 -16.70
CA LYS A 26 -1.33 0.01 -17.04
C LYS A 26 -2.03 -0.23 -18.38
N PRO A 27 -3.16 0.45 -18.71
CA PRO A 27 -3.87 0.17 -19.96
C PRO A 27 -3.21 0.76 -21.22
N ILE A 28 -2.58 1.93 -21.12
CA ILE A 28 -2.07 2.67 -22.30
C ILE A 28 -0.54 2.58 -22.41
N GLY A 29 0.14 2.12 -21.34
CA GLY A 29 1.61 2.04 -21.31
C GLY A 29 2.28 3.40 -21.18
N VAL A 30 1.55 4.44 -20.75
CA VAL A 30 2.10 5.76 -20.47
C VAL A 30 2.88 5.71 -19.18
N ARG A 31 4.19 5.99 -19.23
CA ARG A 31 5.05 5.94 -18.05
C ARG A 31 4.96 7.23 -17.24
N LEU A 32 4.88 7.11 -15.92
CA LEU A 32 5.01 8.28 -15.03
C LEU A 32 6.43 8.82 -14.96
N PHE A 33 7.41 7.94 -15.09
CA PHE A 33 8.83 8.28 -15.05
C PHE A 33 9.55 7.68 -16.25
N GLU A 34 10.60 8.36 -16.72
CA GLU A 34 11.44 7.86 -17.80
C GLU A 34 12.29 6.66 -17.34
N ASN A 35 12.58 6.59 -16.04
CA ASN A 35 13.40 5.56 -15.41
C ASN A 35 12.62 4.25 -15.25
N ALA A 36 13.15 3.13 -15.75
CA ALA A 36 12.45 1.83 -15.69
C ALA A 36 12.73 1.02 -14.41
N THR A 37 13.90 1.17 -13.79
CA THR A 37 14.36 0.26 -12.73
C THR A 37 14.92 0.98 -11.50
N ASP A 38 15.53 2.15 -11.68
CA ASP A 38 16.13 2.92 -10.58
C ASP A 38 15.24 4.12 -10.22
N LEU A 39 14.36 3.88 -9.26
CA LEU A 39 13.48 4.90 -8.70
C LEU A 39 14.12 5.52 -7.47
N SER A 40 14.29 6.83 -7.51
CA SER A 40 14.71 7.59 -6.34
C SER A 40 13.68 7.50 -5.21
N GLN A 41 14.13 7.74 -3.98
CA GLN A 41 13.27 7.76 -2.80
C GLN A 41 12.09 8.73 -2.94
N ILE A 42 12.30 9.88 -3.60
CA ILE A 42 11.25 10.87 -3.87
C ILE A 42 10.21 10.30 -4.83
N GLN A 43 10.63 9.62 -5.91
CA GLN A 43 9.71 8.98 -6.86
C GLN A 43 8.91 7.86 -6.20
N LEU A 44 9.54 7.04 -5.36
CA LEU A 44 8.84 6.02 -4.56
C LEU A 44 7.83 6.64 -3.60
N THR A 45 8.19 7.74 -2.94
CA THR A 45 7.30 8.48 -2.05
C THR A 45 6.10 9.04 -2.82
N PHE A 46 6.34 9.61 -4.00
CA PHE A 46 5.29 10.13 -4.87
C PHE A 46 4.34 9.02 -5.33
N LEU A 47 4.86 7.86 -5.75
CA LEU A 47 4.04 6.70 -6.11
C LEU A 47 3.19 6.20 -4.93
N ASN A 48 3.75 6.20 -3.72
CA ASN A 48 2.99 5.82 -2.52
C ASN A 48 1.82 6.78 -2.31
N TYR A 49 2.03 8.08 -2.43
CA TYR A 49 0.94 9.06 -2.34
C TYR A 49 -0.08 8.92 -3.48
N LEU A 50 0.36 8.68 -4.72
CA LEU A 50 -0.55 8.45 -5.84
C LEU A 50 -1.48 7.27 -5.59
N ASN A 51 -0.92 6.14 -5.14
CA ASN A 51 -1.69 4.96 -4.80
C ASN A 51 -2.63 5.21 -3.61
N MET A 52 -2.16 5.94 -2.59
CA MET A 52 -2.97 6.34 -1.44
C MET A 52 -4.20 7.16 -1.85
N TYR A 53 -4.01 8.18 -2.67
CA TYR A 53 -5.11 9.02 -3.14
C TYR A 53 -6.04 8.28 -4.10
N ASN A 54 -5.51 7.44 -4.99
CA ASN A 54 -6.36 6.60 -5.85
C ASN A 54 -7.30 5.69 -5.04
N ILE A 55 -6.78 5.08 -3.96
CA ILE A 55 -7.56 4.28 -3.02
C ILE A 55 -8.62 5.13 -2.31
N LEU A 56 -8.24 6.29 -1.77
CA LEU A 56 -9.17 7.18 -1.06
C LEU A 56 -10.29 7.67 -1.99
N THR A 57 -9.93 8.08 -3.20
CA THR A 57 -10.87 8.47 -4.25
C THR A 57 -11.83 7.33 -4.58
N THR A 58 -11.35 6.10 -4.70
CA THR A 58 -12.20 4.91 -4.93
C THR A 58 -13.19 4.70 -3.78
N ASP A 59 -12.73 4.77 -2.53
CA ASP A 59 -13.59 4.64 -1.35
C ASP A 59 -14.64 5.76 -1.26
N ILE A 60 -14.31 6.98 -1.69
CA ILE A 60 -15.27 8.09 -1.79
C ILE A 60 -16.31 7.79 -2.87
N TYR A 61 -15.91 7.30 -4.04
CA TYR A 61 -16.85 6.89 -5.09
C TYR A 61 -17.77 5.75 -4.65
N MET A 62 -17.27 4.82 -3.85
CA MET A 62 -18.07 3.74 -3.25
C MET A 62 -18.94 4.22 -2.07
N ASN A 63 -18.84 5.49 -1.70
CA ASN A 63 -19.53 6.11 -0.57
C ASN A 63 -19.17 5.49 0.80
N ASP A 64 -18.02 4.82 0.90
CA ASP A 64 -17.45 4.31 2.15
C ASP A 64 -16.87 5.45 3.00
N VAL A 65 -16.47 6.55 2.35
CA VAL A 65 -15.81 7.71 2.96
C VAL A 65 -16.42 9.00 2.41
N LYS A 66 -16.58 10.01 3.27
CA LYS A 66 -17.06 11.33 2.85
C LYS A 66 -15.96 12.13 2.16
N ASP A 67 -16.35 12.95 1.18
CA ASP A 67 -15.51 13.89 0.44
C ASP A 67 -14.73 14.89 1.33
N ILE A 68 -15.26 15.20 2.52
CA ILE A 68 -14.61 16.05 3.53
C ILE A 68 -13.18 15.59 3.86
N VAL A 69 -12.90 14.28 3.75
CA VAL A 69 -11.58 13.73 4.07
C VAL A 69 -10.49 14.29 3.16
N LEU A 70 -10.78 14.66 1.91
CA LEU A 70 -9.79 15.23 0.98
C LEU A 70 -9.47 16.71 1.24
N LYS A 71 -10.23 17.38 2.12
CA LYS A 71 -10.10 18.83 2.37
C LYS A 71 -9.02 19.16 3.40
N ASP A 72 -8.66 18.20 4.26
CA ASP A 72 -7.70 18.40 5.35
C ASP A 72 -6.69 17.26 5.40
N GLU A 73 -5.41 17.60 5.45
CA GLU A 73 -4.31 16.63 5.54
C GLU A 73 -4.39 15.76 6.79
N ILE A 74 -4.92 16.31 7.90
CA ILE A 74 -5.06 15.55 9.15
C ILE A 74 -6.08 14.41 8.97
N TYR A 75 -7.18 14.67 8.27
CA TYR A 75 -8.19 13.64 8.00
C TYR A 75 -7.68 12.59 7.03
N GLU A 76 -6.89 12.97 6.03
CA GLU A 76 -6.23 12.03 5.12
C GLU A 76 -5.33 11.07 5.90
N ASP A 77 -4.47 11.60 6.77
CA ASP A 77 -3.54 10.80 7.56
C ASP A 77 -4.28 9.90 8.55
N ALA A 78 -5.30 10.42 9.22
CA ALA A 78 -6.16 9.62 10.10
C ALA A 78 -6.84 8.47 9.36
N TYR A 79 -7.33 8.72 8.14
CA TYR A 79 -7.95 7.71 7.29
C TYR A 79 -6.95 6.60 6.91
N PHE A 80 -5.71 6.94 6.54
CA PHE A 80 -4.71 5.94 6.18
C PHE A 80 -4.28 5.10 7.38
N VAL A 81 -4.13 5.71 8.56
CA VAL A 81 -3.88 4.98 9.81
C VAL A 81 -5.02 4.01 10.10
N TYR A 82 -6.27 4.46 9.96
CA TYR A 82 -7.46 3.62 10.12
C TYR A 82 -7.45 2.43 9.15
N LYS A 83 -7.21 2.68 7.86
CA LYS A 83 -7.23 1.64 6.82
C LYS A 83 -6.12 0.60 7.01
N ASN A 84 -4.94 1.03 7.42
CA ASN A 84 -3.84 0.11 7.74
C ASN A 84 -4.18 -0.78 8.95
N LYS A 85 -4.71 -0.19 10.03
CA LYS A 85 -5.17 -0.97 11.20
C LYS A 85 -6.28 -1.96 10.86
N LYS A 86 -7.21 -1.58 9.96
CA LYS A 86 -8.27 -2.48 9.50
C LYS A 86 -7.70 -3.69 8.75
N ARG A 87 -6.75 -3.46 7.82
CA ARG A 87 -6.04 -4.53 7.10
C ARG A 87 -5.23 -5.45 8.02
N GLU A 88 -4.60 -4.90 9.05
CA GLU A 88 -3.89 -5.70 10.06
C GLU A 88 -4.84 -6.64 10.81
N LYS A 89 -5.98 -6.11 11.28
CA LYS A 89 -7.01 -6.93 11.94
C LYS A 89 -7.56 -8.03 11.04
N GLU A 90 -7.85 -7.72 9.78
CA GLU A 90 -8.30 -8.72 8.79
C GLU A 90 -7.27 -9.86 8.63
N ARG A 91 -5.97 -9.52 8.56
CA ARG A 91 -4.89 -10.51 8.48
C ARG A 91 -4.77 -11.37 9.74
N GLU A 92 -5.04 -10.82 10.92
CA GLU A 92 -5.03 -11.57 12.18
C GLU A 92 -6.19 -12.56 12.27
N VAL A 93 -7.38 -12.17 11.82
CA VAL A 93 -8.57 -13.05 11.78
C VAL A 93 -8.31 -14.24 10.85
N THR A 94 -7.82 -13.99 9.62
CA THR A 94 -7.52 -15.09 8.68
C THR A 94 -6.42 -16.04 9.20
N LYS A 95 -5.48 -15.55 10.00
CA LYS A 95 -4.47 -16.40 10.64
C LYS A 95 -5.07 -17.29 11.73
N LYS A 96 -6.02 -16.77 12.53
CA LYS A 96 -6.69 -17.54 13.59
C LYS A 96 -7.56 -18.65 13.01
N ASP A 97 -8.31 -18.38 11.95
CA ASP A 97 -9.17 -19.38 11.30
C ASP A 97 -8.37 -20.55 10.70
N LYS A 98 -7.16 -20.29 10.21
CA LYS A 98 -6.24 -21.35 9.73
C LYS A 98 -5.64 -22.21 10.85
N THR A 99 -5.64 -21.75 12.10
CA THR A 99 -5.15 -22.53 13.27
C THR A 99 -6.20 -23.43 13.90
N VAL A 100 -7.50 -23.23 13.63
CA VAL A 100 -8.59 -24.04 14.23
C VAL A 100 -8.87 -25.32 13.43
N SER A 101 -8.42 -25.42 12.17
CA SER A 101 -8.69 -26.59 11.30
C SER A 101 -7.54 -27.62 11.27
N LYS A 102 -6.84 -27.85 12.40
CA LYS A 102 -5.88 -28.97 12.54
C LYS A 102 -6.16 -29.83 13.77
N LYS A 103 -7.34 -30.44 13.79
CA LYS A 103 -7.63 -31.67 14.54
C LYS A 103 -8.38 -32.61 13.59
N GLY A 104 -7.64 -33.44 12.87
CA GLY A 104 -8.19 -34.50 12.03
C GLY A 104 -7.49 -34.61 10.67
N GLU A 105 -6.50 -35.50 10.62
CA GLU A 105 -5.95 -36.16 9.43
C GLU A 105 -5.04 -35.43 8.44
N THR A 106 -4.19 -36.26 7.85
CA THR A 106 -2.87 -35.95 7.28
C THR A 106 -2.90 -36.32 5.80
N VAL A 107 -2.50 -35.43 4.90
CA VAL A 107 -1.91 -35.80 3.60
C VAL A 107 -0.81 -34.79 3.26
N LYS A 108 0.39 -35.32 2.99
CA LYS A 108 1.56 -34.62 2.46
C LYS A 108 1.35 -34.34 0.97
N GLU A 109 1.66 -33.13 0.50
CA GLU A 109 2.61 -32.90 -0.61
C GLU A 109 2.84 -31.41 -0.91
N THR A 110 4.09 -31.01 -0.71
CA THR A 110 4.94 -30.12 -1.51
C THR A 110 4.33 -28.89 -2.20
N GLN A 111 4.68 -27.71 -1.68
CA GLN A 111 5.49 -26.78 -2.47
C GLN A 111 6.36 -25.91 -1.54
N GLU A 112 7.62 -26.32 -1.46
CA GLU A 112 8.72 -25.49 -1.00
C GLU A 112 8.89 -24.30 -1.95
N MET A 113 8.43 -23.13 -1.53
CA MET A 113 9.15 -21.88 -1.76
C MET A 113 9.04 -21.05 -0.49
N LYS A 114 9.73 -21.53 0.55
CA LYS A 114 10.15 -20.66 1.65
C LYS A 114 11.12 -19.66 1.03
N SER A 115 10.65 -18.43 0.85
CA SER A 115 11.51 -17.26 0.66
C SER A 115 12.42 -17.12 1.89
N GLN A 116 13.49 -17.90 1.89
CA GLN A 116 14.66 -17.79 2.73
C GLN A 116 15.41 -16.52 2.32
N TRP A 117 14.87 -15.36 2.66
CA TRP A 117 15.63 -14.12 2.57
C TRP A 117 15.73 -13.50 3.96
N ILE A 118 16.95 -13.62 4.48
CA ILE A 118 17.60 -12.72 5.44
C ILE A 118 17.16 -12.86 6.89
N PHE A 119 17.66 -13.87 7.62
CA PHE A 119 18.27 -13.70 8.96
C PHE A 119 19.13 -14.94 9.27
N ARG A 120 20.46 -14.76 9.38
CA ARG A 120 21.35 -15.83 9.88
C ARG A 120 21.15 -15.94 11.39
N LYS A 121 20.76 -17.12 11.88
CA LYS A 121 20.67 -17.38 13.33
C LYS A 121 22.08 -17.45 13.94
N PRO A 122 22.33 -16.86 15.11
CA PRO A 122 23.65 -16.86 15.73
C PRO A 122 24.04 -18.27 16.20
N ARG A 123 25.33 -18.62 16.06
CA ARG A 123 25.90 -19.85 16.63
C ARG A 123 25.89 -19.72 18.16
N LYS A 124 25.22 -20.66 18.84
CA LYS A 124 25.35 -20.82 20.29
C LYS A 124 26.75 -21.42 20.58
N LYS A 125 27.50 -20.80 21.50
CA LYS A 125 28.67 -21.40 22.15
C LYS A 125 28.21 -22.48 23.13
#